data_AF-A0A9X4IGU3-F1
#
_entry.id   AF-A0A9X4IGU3-F1
#
_cell.length_a   1.000
_cell.length_b   1.000
_cell.length_c   1.000
_cell.angle_alpha   90.00
_cell.angle_beta   90.00
_cell.angle_gamma   90.00
#
_symmetry.space_group_name_H-M   'P 1'
#
loop_
_entity.id
_entity.type
_entity.pdbx_description
1 polymer ?
#
loop_
_entity_poly.entity_id
_entity_poly.type
_entity_poly.pdbx_seq_one_letter_code
_entity_poly.pdbx_strand_id
1 'polypeptide(L)'
;MESQIVVMKKTENFNMRVSPDFTEIIDGWRRRQRDIPARAEAIRRLVEAALVAGEYEQVAAQAFDLLERIADAGSLDDRMKAEALEVLGAVKRFDQEKLAREAHGG
;
A
#
# COMPACT_ATOMS: atom_id res chain seq x y z
N MET A 1 -21.12 -30.30 23.33
CA MET A 1 -19.78 -29.70 23.22
C MET A 1 -19.36 -29.86 21.77
N GLU A 2 -19.74 -28.91 20.92
CA GLU A 2 -19.44 -28.96 19.48
C GLU A 2 -17.99 -28.54 19.29
N SER A 3 -17.15 -29.51 18.93
CA SER A 3 -15.79 -29.26 18.49
C SER A 3 -15.84 -28.49 17.17
N GLN A 4 -15.55 -27.19 17.22
CA GLN A 4 -15.28 -26.43 16.01
C GLN A 4 -14.05 -27.02 15.32
N ILE A 5 -14.27 -27.72 14.21
CA ILE A 5 -13.22 -28.07 13.27
C ILE A 5 -12.77 -26.74 12.65
N VAL A 6 -11.59 -26.27 13.02
CA VAL A 6 -10.91 -25.21 12.28
C VAL A 6 -10.58 -25.79 10.92
N VAL A 7 -11.39 -25.47 9.91
CA VAL A 7 -11.13 -25.87 8.53
C VAL A 7 -9.89 -25.12 8.07
N MET A 8 -8.75 -25.80 8.10
CA MET A 8 -7.50 -25.27 7.57
C MET A 8 -7.67 -25.12 6.06
N LYS A 9 -7.80 -23.87 5.58
CA LYS A 9 -7.89 -23.58 4.15
C LYS A 9 -6.61 -24.08 3.48
N LYS A 10 -6.76 -24.94 2.47
CA LYS A 10 -5.63 -25.47 1.71
C LYS A 10 -5.04 -24.37 0.83
N THR A 11 -3.73 -24.37 0.67
CA THR A 11 -3.03 -23.59 -0.35
C THR A 11 -3.48 -24.04 -1.74
N GLU A 12 -3.76 -23.08 -2.62
CA GLU A 12 -4.19 -23.32 -4.00
C GLU A 12 -3.09 -22.93 -4.99
N ASN A 13 -2.98 -23.68 -6.08
CA ASN A 13 -2.06 -23.36 -7.17
C ASN A 13 -2.65 -22.26 -8.04
N PHE A 14 -1.93 -21.14 -8.15
CA PHE A 14 -2.28 -20.03 -9.02
C PHE A 14 -1.27 -19.93 -10.17
N ASN A 15 -1.75 -20.14 -11.40
CA ASN A 15 -0.93 -20.05 -12.61
C ASN A 15 -1.25 -18.74 -13.34
N MET A 16 -0.22 -17.98 -13.72
CA MET A 16 -0.36 -16.70 -14.40
C MET A 16 0.67 -16.57 -15.52
N ARG A 17 0.26 -16.00 -16.66
CA ARG A 17 1.18 -15.55 -17.72
C ARG A 17 1.46 -14.07 -17.52
N VAL A 18 2.73 -13.70 -17.56
CA VAL A 18 3.21 -12.33 -17.33
C VAL A 18 4.30 -11.99 -18.32
N SER A 19 4.54 -10.70 -18.52
CA SER A 19 5.66 -10.22 -19.32
C SER A 19 7.01 -10.51 -18.63
N PRO A 20 8.11 -10.56 -19.39
CA PRO A 20 9.46 -10.59 -18.82
C PRO A 20 9.72 -9.42 -17.88
N ASP A 21 9.35 -8.20 -18.28
CA ASP A 21 9.53 -6.97 -17.51
C ASP A 21 8.87 -7.05 -16.13
N PHE A 22 7.66 -7.62 -16.05
CA PHE A 22 7.00 -7.86 -14.78
C PHE A 22 7.87 -8.73 -13.86
N THR A 23 8.43 -9.82 -14.37
CA THR A 23 9.29 -10.69 -13.57
C THR A 23 10.61 -10.03 -13.17
N GLU A 24 11.15 -9.13 -13.99
CA GLU A 24 12.36 -8.37 -13.67
C GLU A 24 12.12 -7.37 -12.53
N ILE A 25 10.97 -6.68 -12.53
CA ILE A 25 10.58 -5.77 -11.43
C ILE A 25 10.51 -6.55 -10.11
N ILE A 26 9.85 -7.70 -10.12
CA ILE A 26 9.74 -8.57 -8.95
C ILE A 26 11.13 -9.05 -8.50
N ASP A 27 11.97 -9.52 -9.44
CA ASP A 27 13.32 -9.98 -9.13
C ASP A 27 14.22 -8.84 -8.58
N GLY A 28 14.06 -7.61 -9.09
CA GLY A 28 14.71 -6.43 -8.56
C GLY A 28 14.31 -6.13 -7.10
N TRP A 29 13.03 -6.24 -6.78
CA TRP A 29 12.54 -6.08 -5.41
C TRP A 29 13.05 -7.20 -4.48
N ARG A 30 13.04 -8.45 -4.95
CA ARG A 30 13.50 -9.64 -4.20
C ARG A 30 14.95 -9.52 -3.77
N ARG A 31 15.84 -9.04 -4.66
CA ARG A 31 17.29 -8.89 -4.36
C ARG A 31 17.59 -7.90 -3.24
N ARG A 32 16.66 -6.99 -2.93
CA ARG A 32 16.80 -6.02 -1.84
C ARG A 32 16.29 -6.55 -0.50
N GLN A 33 15.61 -7.70 -0.48
CA GLN A 33 15.11 -8.30 0.75
C GLN A 33 16.20 -9.10 1.44
N ARG A 34 16.22 -9.06 2.78
CA ARG A 34 17.22 -9.75 3.60
C ARG A 34 17.22 -11.27 3.37
N ASP A 35 16.05 -11.86 3.17
CA ASP A 35 15.84 -13.30 3.01
C ASP A 35 15.75 -13.75 1.54
N ILE A 36 15.78 -12.80 0.58
CA ILE A 36 15.66 -13.03 -0.87
C ILE A 36 14.57 -14.07 -1.19
N PRO A 37 13.28 -13.72 -0.97
CA PRO A 37 12.18 -14.68 -1.01
C PRO A 37 12.03 -15.33 -2.39
N ALA A 38 11.37 -16.49 -2.50
CA ALA A 38 10.98 -17.05 -3.80
C ALA A 38 10.03 -16.11 -4.56
N ARG A 39 9.87 -16.25 -5.89
CA ARG A 39 9.01 -15.35 -6.67
C ARG A 39 7.55 -15.36 -6.19
N ALA A 40 6.98 -16.54 -5.96
CA ALA A 40 5.60 -16.65 -5.46
C ALA A 40 5.42 -15.98 -4.09
N GLU A 41 6.42 -16.14 -3.22
CA GLU A 41 6.48 -15.48 -1.92
C GLU A 41 6.55 -13.95 -2.04
N ALA A 42 7.41 -13.47 -2.93
CA ALA A 42 7.56 -12.05 -3.20
C ALA A 42 6.27 -11.43 -3.72
N ILE A 43 5.61 -12.09 -4.68
CA ILE A 43 4.32 -11.66 -5.21
C ILE A 43 3.29 -11.59 -4.09
N ARG A 44 3.20 -12.61 -3.22
CA ARG A 44 2.25 -12.60 -2.11
C ARG A 44 2.50 -11.44 -1.14
N ARG A 45 3.74 -11.23 -0.71
CA ARG A 45 4.10 -10.12 0.20
C ARG A 45 3.78 -8.77 -0.42
N LEU A 46 4.05 -8.60 -1.71
CA LEU A 46 3.74 -7.37 -2.44
C LEU A 46 2.23 -7.14 -2.54
N VAL A 47 1.44 -8.18 -2.84
CA VAL A 47 -0.02 -8.10 -2.89
C VAL A 47 -0.60 -7.78 -1.50
N GLU A 48 -0.15 -8.46 -0.45
CA GLU A 48 -0.60 -8.20 0.92
C GLU A 48 -0.27 -6.76 1.35
N ALA A 49 0.95 -6.29 1.08
CA ALA A 49 1.34 -4.91 1.35
C ALA A 49 0.48 -3.90 0.58
N ALA A 50 0.14 -4.18 -0.68
CA ALA A 50 -0.71 -3.31 -1.48
C ALA A 50 -2.16 -3.27 -0.97
N LEU A 51 -2.72 -4.41 -0.54
CA LEU A 51 -4.06 -4.48 0.03
C LEU A 51 -4.15 -3.68 1.34
N VAL A 52 -3.17 -3.85 2.22
CA VAL A 52 -3.05 -3.08 3.45
C VAL A 52 -2.95 -1.59 3.15
N ALA A 53 -2.12 -1.19 2.18
CA ALA A 53 -2.01 0.20 1.77
C ALA A 53 -3.33 0.77 1.23
N GLY A 54 -4.07 -0.01 0.43
CA GLY A 54 -5.37 0.37 -0.11
C GLY A 54 -6.46 0.54 0.96
N GLU A 55 -6.43 -0.24 2.05
CA GLU A 55 -7.35 -0.05 3.18
C GLU A 55 -7.12 1.28 3.89
N TYR A 56 -5.86 1.70 4.01
CA TYR A 56 -5.50 2.97 4.66
C TYR A 56 -5.61 4.17 3.72
N GLU A 57 -5.72 3.98 2.41
CA GLU A 57 -5.83 5.05 1.42
C GLU A 57 -7.08 5.92 1.66
N GLN A 58 -8.22 5.27 1.88
CA GLN A 58 -9.48 5.97 2.20
C GLN A 58 -9.40 6.71 3.54
N VAL A 59 -8.76 6.11 4.54
CA VAL A 59 -8.56 6.73 5.86
C VAL A 59 -7.62 7.93 5.76
N ALA A 60 -6.55 7.82 4.98
CA ALA A 60 -5.60 8.89 4.76
C ALA A 60 -6.23 10.07 4.00
N ALA A 61 -7.08 9.80 3.01
CA ALA A 61 -7.85 10.84 2.32
C ALA A 61 -8.84 11.55 3.27
N GLN A 62 -9.57 10.80 4.09
CA GLN A 62 -10.48 11.39 5.09
C GLN A 62 -9.74 12.19 6.16
N ALA A 63 -8.57 11.71 6.61
CA ALA A 63 -7.72 12.43 7.53
C ALA A 63 -7.18 13.72 6.91
N PHE A 64 -6.86 13.70 5.61
CA PHE A 64 -6.46 14.90 4.86
C PHE A 64 -7.57 15.95 4.90
N ASP A 65 -8.79 15.60 4.50
CA ASP A 65 -9.94 16.51 4.47
C ASP A 65 -10.30 17.05 5.86
N LEU A 66 -10.12 16.22 6.90
CA LEU A 66 -10.34 16.65 8.28
C LEU A 66 -9.28 17.67 8.73
N LEU A 67 -8.00 17.41 8.46
CA LEU A 67 -6.91 18.29 8.86
C LEU A 67 -6.96 19.64 8.14
N GLU A 68 -7.32 19.65 6.86
CA GLU A 68 -7.52 20.89 6.09
C GLU A 68 -8.62 21.75 6.73
N ARG A 69 -9.77 21.15 7.08
CA ARG A 69 -10.85 21.87 7.78
C ARG A 69 -10.44 22.40 9.16
N ILE A 70 -9.63 21.67 9.92
CA ILE A 70 -9.15 22.13 11.24
C ILE A 70 -8.15 23.29 11.06
N ALA A 71 -7.28 23.22 10.04
CA ALA A 71 -6.36 24.30 9.71
C ALA A 71 -7.11 25.58 9.31
N ASP A 72 -8.12 25.44 8.45
CA ASP A 72 -8.97 26.55 7.99
C ASP A 72 -9.80 27.15 9.12
N ALA A 73 -10.22 26.33 10.09
CA ALA A 73 -10.90 26.79 11.29
C ALA A 73 -9.98 27.59 12.26
N GLY A 74 -8.71 27.79 11.92
CA GLY A 74 -7.74 28.53 12.74
C GLY A 74 -7.41 27.83 14.06
N SER A 75 -7.75 26.55 14.20
CA SER A 75 -7.61 25.77 15.44
C SER A 75 -6.23 25.13 15.61
N LEU A 76 -5.33 25.31 14.63
CA LEU A 76 -3.94 24.87 14.69
C LEU A 76 -3.02 26.08 14.90
N ASP A 77 -2.07 25.96 15.82
CA ASP A 77 -0.94 26.89 15.88
C ASP A 77 0.01 26.70 14.68
N ASP A 78 0.92 27.64 14.46
CA ASP A 78 1.79 27.64 13.28
C ASP A 78 2.71 26.41 13.20
N ARG A 79 3.09 25.85 14.35
CA ARG A 79 3.89 24.61 14.40
C ARG A 79 3.05 23.41 13.98
N MET A 80 1.84 23.29 14.53
CA MET A 80 0.89 22.23 14.17
C MET A 80 0.47 22.31 12.71
N LYS A 81 0.33 23.52 12.15
CA LYS A 81 0.09 23.72 10.71
C LYS A 81 1.25 23.21 9.86
N ALA A 82 2.49 23.50 10.26
CA ALA A 82 3.67 23.03 9.54
C ALA A 82 3.78 21.50 9.56
N GLU A 83 3.61 20.89 10.74
CA GLU A 83 3.61 19.43 10.91
C GLU A 83 2.47 18.78 10.11
N ALA A 84 1.26 19.37 10.12
CA ALA A 84 0.14 18.88 9.33
C ALA A 84 0.43 18.95 7.83
N LEU A 85 0.91 20.08 7.31
CA LEU A 85 1.25 20.24 5.89
C LEU A 85 2.32 19.25 5.43
N GLU A 86 3.29 18.91 6.28
CA GLU A 86 4.32 17.92 5.99
C GLU A 86 3.71 16.51 5.83
N VAL A 87 2.87 16.10 6.77
CA VAL A 87 2.17 14.80 6.74
C VAL A 87 1.24 14.72 5.54
N LEU A 88 0.46 15.78 5.28
CA LEU A 88 -0.44 15.89 4.13
C LEU A 88 0.32 15.79 2.80
N GLY A 89 1.50 16.43 2.72
CA GLY A 89 2.38 16.34 1.55
C GLY A 89 2.94 14.94 1.33
N ALA A 90 3.26 14.20 2.41
CA ALA A 90 3.73 12.82 2.31
C ALA A 90 2.64 11.88 1.80
N VAL A 91 1.39 12.05 2.27
CA VAL A 91 0.23 11.28 1.81
C VAL A 91 -0.08 11.56 0.33
N LYS A 92 -0.09 12.84 -0.09
CA LYS A 92 -0.35 13.21 -1.50
C LYS A 92 0.68 12.66 -2.48
N ARG A 93 1.96 12.60 -2.11
CA ARG A 93 3.02 12.03 -2.98
C ARG A 93 2.80 10.54 -3.22
N PHE A 94 2.33 9.82 -2.22
CA PHE A 94 2.02 8.39 -2.34
C PHE A 94 0.90 8.12 -3.36
N ASP A 95 -0.13 8.97 -3.35
CA ASP A 95 -1.27 8.89 -4.29
C ASP A 95 -0.87 9.24 -5.73
N GLN A 96 -0.07 10.30 -5.93
CA GLN A 96 0.37 10.71 -7.28
C GLN A 96 1.33 9.71 -7.93
N GLU A 97 2.25 9.10 -7.18
CA GLU A 97 3.15 8.07 -7.72
C GLU A 97 2.40 6.80 -8.15
N LYS A 98 1.27 6.49 -7.49
CA LYS A 98 0.39 5.38 -7.85
C LYS A 98 -0.37 5.68 -9.15
N LEU A 99 -1.03 6.84 -9.23
CA LEU A 99 -1.74 7.29 -10.44
C LEU A 99 -0.82 7.34 -11.67
N ALA A 100 0.42 7.80 -11.50
CA ALA A 100 1.42 7.84 -12.58
C ALA A 100 1.81 6.43 -13.08
N ARG A 101 1.85 5.43 -12.19
CA ARG A 101 2.13 4.02 -12.56
C ARG A 101 0.95 3.37 -13.26
N GLU A 102 -0.27 3.68 -12.83
CA GLU A 102 -1.50 3.19 -13.48
C GLU A 102 -1.69 3.80 -14.87
N ALA A 103 -1.33 5.07 -15.06
CA ALA A 103 -1.42 5.77 -16.36
C ALA A 103 -0.40 5.32 -17.42
N HIS A 104 0.62 4.54 -17.04
CA HIS A 104 1.69 4.06 -17.95
C HIS A 104 1.64 2.54 -18.20
N GLY A 105 0.62 1.85 -17.67
CA GLY A 105 0.43 0.40 -17.79
C GLY A 105 -0.78 -0.03 -18.62
N GLY A 106 -1.23 0.80 -19.57
CA GLY A 106 -2.36 0.53 -20.48
C GLY A 106 -1.92 0.13 -21.89
#